data_AF-A0A813A2F5-F1
#
_entry.id   AF-A0A813A2F5-F1
#
_cell.length_a   1.000
_cell.length_b   1.000
_cell.length_c   1.000
_cell.angle_alpha   90.00
_cell.angle_beta   90.00
_cell.angle_gamma   90.00
#
_symmetry.space_group_name_H-M   'P 1'
#
loop_
_entity.id
_entity.type
_entity.pdbx_description
1 polymer ?
#
loop_
_entity_poly.entity_id
_entity_poly.type
_entity_poly.pdbx_seq_one_letter_code
_entity_poly.pdbx_strand_id
1 'polypeptide(L)'
;MMSAIESAQNDQASLVQNILEEKEEHREKLLDLFVKVGDEQDTITFEMFQEKINDPAVRNYFTSIGLDVWDAWSFFKLLDLDEGGSVEADEFLMGCLRLRGQARAVDVGKIIHDQTWLIRNQSHFQGYVEVQLRQ
;
A
#
# COMPACT_ATOMS: atom_id res chain seq x y z
N MET A 1 -14.05 -32.79 -27.67
CA MET A 1 -14.60 -31.68 -26.86
C MET A 1 -13.88 -31.47 -25.51
N MET A 2 -12.88 -32.30 -25.15
CA MET A 2 -12.12 -32.14 -23.90
C MET A 2 -10.96 -31.13 -23.99
N SER A 3 -10.37 -30.93 -25.18
CA SER A 3 -9.19 -30.06 -25.38
C SER A 3 -9.41 -28.56 -25.12
N ALA A 4 -10.63 -28.03 -25.28
CA ALA A 4 -10.91 -26.60 -25.04
C ALA A 4 -11.01 -26.25 -23.55
N ILE A 5 -11.54 -27.17 -22.74
CA ILE A 5 -11.65 -26.99 -21.28
C ILE A 5 -10.28 -27.16 -20.63
N GLU A 6 -9.49 -28.14 -21.10
CA GLU A 6 -8.14 -28.42 -20.61
C GLU A 6 -7.16 -27.28 -20.94
N SER A 7 -7.23 -26.70 -22.16
CA SER A 7 -6.45 -25.52 -22.53
C SER A 7 -6.80 -24.31 -21.65
N ALA A 8 -8.09 -24.02 -21.48
CA ALA A 8 -8.53 -22.87 -20.68
C ALA A 8 -8.15 -23.00 -19.19
N GLN A 9 -8.18 -24.22 -18.63
CA GLN A 9 -7.73 -24.48 -17.27
C GLN A 9 -6.21 -24.30 -17.12
N ASN A 10 -5.44 -24.76 -18.10
CA ASN A 10 -3.99 -24.61 -18.08
C ASN A 10 -3.55 -23.14 -18.24
N ASP A 11 -4.24 -22.39 -19.09
CA ASP A 11 -4.02 -20.95 -19.28
C ASP A 11 -4.31 -20.17 -17.98
N GLN A 12 -5.41 -20.49 -17.29
CA GLN A 12 -5.74 -19.87 -16.00
C GLN A 12 -4.70 -20.21 -14.91
N ALA A 13 -4.27 -21.47 -14.83
CA ALA A 13 -3.26 -21.89 -13.87
C ALA A 13 -1.91 -21.19 -14.14
N SER A 14 -1.50 -21.08 -15.41
CA SER A 14 -0.28 -20.37 -15.80
C SER A 14 -0.34 -18.88 -15.50
N LEU A 15 -1.49 -18.22 -15.71
CA LEU A 15 -1.68 -16.82 -15.32
C LEU A 15 -1.55 -16.61 -13.82
N VAL A 16 -2.18 -17.47 -13.01
CA VAL A 16 -2.07 -17.39 -11.54
C VAL A 16 -0.63 -17.62 -11.08
N GLN A 17 0.07 -18.58 -11.69
CA GLN A 17 1.47 -18.86 -11.40
C GLN A 17 2.36 -17.65 -11.68
N ASN A 18 2.21 -17.02 -12.85
CA ASN A 18 2.97 -15.82 -13.22
C ASN A 18 2.72 -14.64 -12.26
N ILE A 19 1.48 -14.45 -11.82
CA ILE A 19 1.12 -13.40 -10.84
C ILE A 19 1.78 -13.68 -9.48
N LEU A 20 1.85 -14.95 -9.06
CA LEU A 20 2.50 -15.33 -7.81
C LEU A 20 4.02 -15.13 -7.87
N GLU A 21 4.65 -15.54 -8.97
CA GLU A 21 6.09 -15.37 -9.20
C GLU A 21 6.48 -13.90 -9.24
N GLU A 22 5.69 -13.07 -9.94
CA GLU A 22 5.89 -11.62 -9.95
C GLU A 22 5.77 -11.05 -8.53
N LYS A 23 4.82 -11.51 -7.71
CA LYS A 23 4.68 -11.05 -6.32
C LYS A 23 5.87 -11.41 -5.45
N GLU A 24 6.37 -12.64 -5.54
CA GLU A 24 7.53 -13.09 -4.75
C GLU A 24 8.82 -12.37 -5.17
N GLU A 25 9.05 -12.18 -6.48
CA GLU A 25 10.24 -11.46 -6.97
C GLU A 25 10.26 -10.01 -6.43
N HIS A 26 9.11 -9.35 -6.40
CA HIS A 26 9.01 -8.01 -5.83
C HIS A 26 9.18 -7.97 -4.31
N ARG A 27 8.74 -9.02 -3.61
CA ARG A 27 8.92 -9.15 -2.17
C ARG A 27 10.41 -9.28 -1.83
N GLU A 28 11.14 -10.12 -2.56
CA GLU A 28 12.60 -10.26 -2.37
C GLU A 28 13.32 -8.93 -2.63
N LYS A 29 12.95 -8.22 -3.70
CA LYS A 29 13.49 -6.89 -4.02
C LYS A 29 13.24 -5.86 -2.92
N LEU A 30 12.04 -5.87 -2.32
CA LEU A 30 11.71 -4.98 -1.21
C LEU A 30 12.50 -5.30 0.06
N LEU A 31 12.74 -6.57 0.35
CA LEU A 31 13.56 -6.98 1.49
C LEU A 31 15.04 -6.59 1.29
N ASP A 32 15.59 -6.77 0.09
CA ASP A 32 16.94 -6.30 -0.24
C ASP A 32 17.07 -4.78 -0.09
N LEU A 33 16.04 -4.03 -0.50
CA LEU A 33 15.99 -2.58 -0.28
C LEU A 33 15.92 -2.21 1.19
N PHE A 34 15.11 -2.93 1.97
CA PHE A 34 15.00 -2.73 3.42
C PHE A 34 16.35 -2.89 4.09
N VAL A 35 17.08 -3.97 3.80
CA VAL A 35 18.43 -4.22 4.35
C VAL A 35 19.43 -3.13 3.93
N LYS A 36 19.32 -2.57 2.72
CA LYS A 36 20.21 -1.49 2.26
C LYS A 36 19.96 -0.15 2.94
N VAL A 37 18.73 0.08 3.39
CA VAL A 37 18.30 1.34 4.02
C VAL A 37 18.36 1.26 5.55
N GLY A 38 18.03 0.10 6.11
CA GLY A 38 18.01 -0.21 7.53
C GLY A 38 19.39 -0.45 8.16
N ASP A 39 19.39 -0.70 9.46
CA ASP A 39 20.57 -1.00 10.26
C ASP A 39 20.58 -2.47 10.73
N GLU A 40 21.50 -2.80 11.65
CA GLU A 40 21.60 -4.13 12.25
C GLU A 40 20.42 -4.48 13.18
N GLN A 41 19.51 -3.54 13.45
CA GLN A 41 18.36 -3.71 14.35
C GLN A 41 17.07 -4.02 13.58
N ASP A 42 17.14 -4.28 12.28
CA ASP A 42 15.99 -4.56 11.41
C ASP A 42 14.93 -3.45 11.46
N THR A 43 15.35 -2.20 11.59
CA THR A 43 14.46 -1.02 11.55
C THR A 43 15.04 0.09 10.67
N ILE A 44 14.16 1.00 10.21
CA ILE A 44 14.54 2.20 9.48
C ILE A 44 14.02 3.42 10.25
N THR A 45 14.92 4.25 10.79
CA THR A 45 14.54 5.57 11.31
C THR A 45 14.44 6.61 10.19
N PHE A 46 13.81 7.75 10.47
CA PHE A 46 13.70 8.80 9.47
C PHE A 46 15.08 9.34 9.04
N GLU A 47 16.03 9.48 9.97
CA GLU A 47 17.38 9.95 9.67
C GLU A 47 18.09 9.01 8.69
N MET A 48 17.98 7.70 8.92
CA MET A 48 18.55 6.67 8.03
C MET A 48 17.89 6.70 6.66
N PHE A 49 16.55 6.79 6.62
CA PHE A 49 15.82 6.90 5.37
C PHE A 49 16.22 8.16 4.60
N GLN A 50 16.31 9.31 5.26
CA GLN A 50 16.69 10.58 4.65
C GLN A 50 18.12 10.56 4.10
N GLU A 51 19.06 9.91 4.80
CA GLU A 51 20.42 9.76 4.30
C GLU A 51 20.46 8.92 3.02
N LYS A 52 19.75 7.79 3.01
CA LYS A 52 19.79 6.80 1.93
C LYS A 52 18.92 7.16 0.73
N ILE A 53 17.80 7.86 0.91
CA ILE A 53 16.89 8.22 -0.19
C ILE A 53 17.50 9.25 -1.14
N ASN A 54 18.60 9.91 -0.75
CA ASN A 54 19.38 10.77 -1.63
C ASN A 54 20.34 9.99 -2.54
N ASP A 55 20.58 8.70 -2.27
CA ASP A 55 21.35 7.82 -3.15
C ASP A 55 20.56 7.54 -4.44
N PRO A 56 21.09 7.87 -5.63
CA PRO A 56 20.45 7.56 -6.90
C PRO A 56 20.11 6.08 -7.08
N ALA A 57 20.91 5.17 -6.53
CA ALA A 57 20.64 3.73 -6.59
C ALA A 57 19.35 3.37 -5.84
N VAL A 58 19.14 3.95 -4.66
CA VAL A 58 17.93 3.74 -3.84
C VAL A 58 16.71 4.34 -4.55
N ARG A 59 16.79 5.56 -5.08
CA ARG A 59 15.68 6.18 -5.84
C ARG A 59 15.32 5.40 -7.11
N ASN A 60 16.33 4.95 -7.86
CA ASN A 60 16.11 4.12 -9.04
C ASN A 60 15.42 2.80 -8.68
N TYR A 61 15.75 2.24 -7.51
CA TYR A 61 15.12 1.01 -7.02
C TYR A 61 13.65 1.23 -6.70
N PHE A 62 13.29 2.27 -5.94
CA PHE A 62 11.89 2.65 -5.69
C PHE A 62 11.13 2.86 -7.01
N THR A 63 11.76 3.56 -7.96
CA THR A 63 11.17 3.78 -9.29
C THR A 63 10.94 2.47 -10.04
N SER A 64 11.88 1.51 -9.96
CA SER A 64 11.77 0.20 -10.64
C SER A 64 10.62 -0.65 -10.12
N ILE A 65 10.21 -0.45 -8.86
CA ILE A 65 9.04 -1.09 -8.27
C ILE A 65 7.78 -0.22 -8.38
N GLY A 66 7.81 0.91 -9.10
CA GLY A 66 6.63 1.75 -9.35
C GLY A 66 6.31 2.74 -8.22
N LEU A 67 7.28 3.06 -7.37
CA LEU A 67 7.16 4.04 -6.29
C LEU A 67 7.98 5.28 -6.63
N ASP A 68 7.34 6.46 -6.56
CA ASP A 68 8.03 7.74 -6.73
C ASP A 68 8.07 8.48 -5.40
N VAL A 69 9.29 8.71 -4.90
CA VAL A 69 9.55 9.36 -3.61
C VAL A 69 9.88 10.83 -3.87
N TRP A 70 8.87 11.67 -3.77
CA TRP A 70 8.96 13.13 -4.01
C TRP A 70 9.34 13.89 -2.73
N ASP A 71 8.84 13.45 -1.58
CA ASP A 71 9.17 14.00 -0.26
C ASP A 71 9.49 12.85 0.71
N ALA A 72 10.70 12.89 1.26
CA ALA A 72 11.21 11.81 2.11
C ALA A 72 10.40 11.68 3.40
N TRP A 73 10.03 12.80 4.01
CA TRP A 73 9.30 12.82 5.28
C TRP A 73 7.88 12.27 5.11
N SER A 74 7.15 12.77 4.12
CA SER A 74 5.79 12.30 3.81
C SER A 74 5.80 10.83 3.43
N PHE A 75 6.79 10.38 2.66
CA PHE A 75 6.90 8.97 2.30
C PHE A 75 7.19 8.10 3.52
N PHE A 76 8.14 8.49 4.37
CA PHE A 76 8.44 7.78 5.61
C PHE A 76 7.21 7.66 6.52
N LYS A 77 6.44 8.75 6.68
CA LYS A 77 5.18 8.74 7.43
C LYS A 77 4.09 7.84 6.83
N LEU A 78 4.17 7.54 5.54
CA LEU A 78 3.28 6.57 4.91
C LEU A 78 3.76 5.12 5.10
N LEU A 79 4.99 4.91 5.54
CA LEU A 79 5.53 3.60 5.89
C LEU A 79 5.38 3.29 7.39
N ASP A 80 5.59 4.29 8.26
CA ASP A 80 5.42 4.25 9.73
C ASP A 80 3.93 4.10 10.08
N LEU A 81 3.43 2.85 10.14
CA LEU A 81 1.99 2.55 10.26
C LEU A 81 1.49 2.66 11.70
N ASP A 82 2.36 2.36 12.67
CA ASP A 82 2.05 2.43 14.10
C ASP A 82 2.38 3.81 14.73
N GLU A 83 2.97 4.73 13.95
CA GLU A 83 3.45 6.04 14.37
C GLU A 83 4.54 5.98 15.46
N GLY A 84 5.28 4.87 15.55
CA GLY A 84 6.37 4.65 16.49
C GLY A 84 7.63 5.46 16.18
N GLY A 85 7.75 5.99 14.95
CA GLY A 85 8.89 6.80 14.50
C GLY A 85 10.05 5.98 13.94
N SER A 86 9.86 4.67 13.78
CA SER A 86 10.77 3.74 13.11
C SER A 86 9.92 2.80 12.27
N VAL A 87 10.41 2.40 11.10
CA VAL A 87 9.72 1.48 10.21
C VAL A 87 10.34 0.10 10.31
N GLU A 88 9.55 -0.87 10.73
CA GLU A 88 9.96 -2.29 10.75
C GLU A 88 9.85 -2.93 9.36
N ALA A 89 10.47 -4.09 9.15
CA ALA A 89 10.46 -4.78 7.85
C ALA A 89 9.04 -5.04 7.31
N ASP A 90 8.12 -5.45 8.19
CA ASP A 90 6.73 -5.74 7.84
C ASP A 90 5.97 -4.46 7.44
N GLU A 91 6.19 -3.36 8.16
CA GLU A 91 5.64 -2.05 7.84
C GLU A 91 6.19 -1.49 6.53
N PHE A 92 7.49 -1.66 6.28
CA PHE A 92 8.12 -1.26 5.04
C PHE A 92 7.54 -2.01 3.84
N LEU A 93 7.41 -3.35 3.95
CA LEU A 93 6.82 -4.17 2.90
C LEU A 93 5.36 -3.78 2.66
N MET A 94 4.55 -3.73 3.72
CA MET A 94 3.12 -3.38 3.60
C MET A 94 2.92 -1.96 3.07
N GLY A 95 3.69 -1.01 3.58
CA GLY A 95 3.69 0.38 3.14
C GLY A 95 4.07 0.51 1.66
N CYS A 96 5.17 -0.12 1.24
CA CYS A 96 5.59 -0.11 -0.15
C CYS A 96 4.56 -0.80 -1.06
N LEU A 97 4.01 -1.95 -0.67
CA LEU A 97 2.96 -2.64 -1.44
C LEU A 97 1.70 -1.77 -1.58
N ARG A 98 1.27 -1.12 -0.49
CA ARG A 98 0.13 -0.18 -0.47
C ARG A 98 0.34 1.00 -1.40
N LEU A 99 1.55 1.56 -1.40
CA LEU A 99 1.91 2.72 -2.22
C LEU A 99 2.14 2.35 -3.70
N ARG A 100 2.56 1.11 -3.97
CA ARG A 100 2.97 0.60 -5.30
C ARG A 100 1.79 0.27 -6.21
N GLY A 101 0.66 -0.20 -5.68
CA GLY A 101 -0.37 -0.80 -6.54
C GLY A 101 -1.82 -0.72 -6.05
N GLN A 102 -2.69 -0.20 -6.93
CA GLN A 102 -4.13 -0.49 -7.07
C GLN A 102 -5.10 -0.25 -5.91
N ALA A 103 -4.74 0.46 -4.84
CA ALA A 103 -5.75 0.98 -3.92
C ALA A 103 -6.74 1.99 -4.58
N ARG A 104 -6.41 2.53 -5.76
CA ARG A 104 -7.03 3.77 -6.25
C ARG A 104 -8.47 3.66 -6.76
N ALA A 105 -8.98 2.49 -7.14
CA ALA A 105 -10.35 2.41 -7.68
C ALA A 105 -11.33 1.82 -6.66
N VAL A 106 -10.97 0.67 -6.10
CA VAL A 106 -11.83 -0.04 -5.14
C VAL A 106 -11.77 0.63 -3.77
N ASP A 107 -10.60 1.02 -3.27
CA ASP A 107 -10.53 1.68 -1.95
C ASP A 107 -11.05 3.11 -2.03
N VAL A 108 -10.82 3.84 -3.13
CA VAL A 108 -11.50 5.14 -3.36
C VAL A 108 -13.00 4.95 -3.50
N GLY A 109 -13.45 3.90 -4.19
CA GLY A 109 -14.86 3.55 -4.27
C GLY A 109 -15.48 3.26 -2.90
N LYS A 110 -14.73 2.55 -2.03
CA LYS A 110 -15.13 2.28 -0.64
C LYS A 110 -15.17 3.55 0.21
N ILE A 111 -14.17 4.43 0.10
CA ILE A 111 -14.15 5.73 0.78
C ILE A 111 -15.34 6.60 0.35
N ILE A 112 -15.63 6.68 -0.95
CA ILE A 112 -16.78 7.43 -1.49
C ILE A 112 -18.09 6.84 -0.98
N HIS A 113 -18.21 5.50 -0.95
CA HIS A 113 -19.36 4.81 -0.41
C HIS A 113 -19.56 5.12 1.08
N ASP A 114 -18.51 5.00 1.88
CA ASP A 114 -18.56 5.20 3.33
C ASP A 114 -18.83 6.67 3.68
N GLN A 115 -18.26 7.63 2.94
CA GLN A 115 -18.63 9.05 3.05
C GLN A 115 -20.10 9.30 2.71
N THR A 116 -20.60 8.73 1.62
CA THR A 116 -22.00 8.89 1.21
C THR A 116 -22.95 8.32 2.27
N TRP A 117 -22.60 7.18 2.85
CA TRP A 117 -23.36 6.56 3.93
C TRP A 117 -23.36 7.44 5.19
N LEU A 118 -22.19 7.96 5.60
CA LEU A 118 -22.07 8.85 6.75
C LEU A 118 -22.89 10.13 6.59
N ILE A 119 -22.84 10.78 5.42
CA ILE A 119 -23.60 12.00 5.13
C ILE A 119 -25.10 11.74 5.25
N ARG A 120 -25.59 10.64 4.66
CA ARG A 120 -27.01 10.27 4.75
C ARG A 120 -27.44 10.07 6.20
N ASN A 121 -26.68 9.28 6.96
CA ASN A 121 -26.99 9.01 8.36
C ASN A 121 -26.98 10.30 9.21
N GLN A 122 -26.05 11.22 8.92
CA GLN A 122 -25.97 12.52 9.59
C GLN A 122 -27.20 13.40 9.30
N SER A 123 -27.71 13.43 8.07
CA SER A 123 -28.95 14.14 7.73
C SER A 123 -30.17 13.57 8.46
N HIS A 124 -30.26 12.24 8.58
CA HIS A 124 -31.32 11.58 9.36
C HIS A 124 -31.25 11.96 10.85
N PHE A 125 -30.05 11.95 11.42
CA PHE A 125 -29.83 12.36 12.81
C PHE A 125 -30.17 13.85 13.03
N GLN A 126 -29.73 14.75 12.14
CA GLN A 126 -30.07 16.17 12.20
C GLN A 126 -31.59 16.40 12.18
N GLY A 127 -32.32 15.74 11.28
CA GLY A 127 -33.77 15.86 11.22
C GLY A 127 -34.46 15.38 12.50
N TYR A 128 -34.00 14.27 13.08
CA TYR A 128 -34.52 13.79 14.36
C TYR A 128 -34.27 14.79 15.50
N VAL A 129 -33.06 15.35 15.59
CA VAL A 129 -32.70 16.34 16.61
C VAL A 129 -33.49 17.63 16.43
N GLU A 130 -33.69 18.13 15.21
CA GLU A 130 -34.49 19.34 14.94
C GLU A 130 -35.96 19.18 15.35
N VAL A 131 -36.54 17.99 15.14
CA VAL A 131 -37.92 17.69 15.55
C VAL A 131 -38.03 17.62 17.07
N GLN A 132 -37.03 17.04 17.75
CA GLN A 132 -37.02 16.91 19.22
C GLN A 132 -36.73 18.23 19.93
N LEU A 133 -35.94 19.14 19.35
CA LEU A 133 -35.63 20.46 19.92
C LEU A 133 -36.73 21.52 19.68
N ARG A 134 -37.69 21.25 18.79
CA ARG A 134 -38.84 22.12 18.51
C ARG A 134 -40.10 21.77 19.32
N GLN A 135 -40.04 20.74 20.16
CA GLN A 135 -41.05 20.41 21.18
C GLN A 135 -40.57 20.88 22.55
#